data_AF-A0AA97MGU1-F1
#
_entry.id   AF-A0AA97MGU1-F1
#
_cell.length_a   1.000
_cell.length_b   1.000
_cell.length_c   1.000
_cell.angle_alpha   90.00
_cell.angle_beta   90.00
_cell.angle_gamma   90.00
#
_symmetry.space_group_name_H-M   'P 1'
#
loop_
_entity.id
_entity.type
_entity.pdbx_description
1 polymer ?
#
loop_
_entity_poly.entity_id
_entity_poly.type
_entity_poly.pdbx_seq_one_letter_code
_entity_poly.pdbx_strand_id
1 'polypeptide(L)'
;IMSCGKDFVETLKKIGYPKADELNGDDFDWMFESSEDKSFLEWFCGNVNEQHVVSEKELQDFDNLLECGKPVLEGDALDEVLKTLEPLGSKNSSQEKDREEEEELKKLEDELQTLQKLKNLQIHRHNKLQLMVTANSHVLQTLQSKEEEAHKDLKEGLGVFTAANNKLDKELQSLTDAVKKFASFFTASDSEQGSDAHPVFFSQLSLDKYLSLEEQSTAALTSHMKKHFYKGMSECAESSHEGSFQLEDLIKQVTFGETNEVCEESQEIARLQTAYICAQRQLIQLQAEEESLNSAIKCAESLLQSSDKDIVQQENIDAKISSLSDEISTIKQDIAQINNEELLPLLKESAQRLTAPVVKEYLDHQIAQQDCYAARQDEISRHLIRQKASFELIELACEMEMKKHQEISCQLEHLLESLKQSTDELQQRLQVITERTQHAKPRNTISSEDGFSCRLYQLLEGGNKKQQLFKTYKSLEQMAQKLMQDCATVQDQLAASSQEQSLLLSNLESDVDALREALYCGANQIQLRSPELTEQFRQLEVDLDKLNCLLTDLVADLKLKRSVLESNKLHQMERDLYVYYFKDEDHLKEMVEKLEQQSQAKSSGLEDENFTTS
;
A
#
# COMPACT_ATOMS: atom_id res chain seq x y z
N ILE A 1 -13.25 -37.96 31.85
CA ILE A 1 -13.40 -38.56 33.20
C ILE A 1 -14.48 -39.62 33.02
N MET A 2 -14.09 -40.89 33.04
CA MET A 2 -15.01 -42.02 32.93
C MET A 2 -15.75 -42.13 34.26
N SER A 3 -17.09 -42.18 34.26
CA SER A 3 -17.91 -42.25 35.48
C SER A 3 -17.99 -43.70 35.97
N CYS A 4 -17.00 -44.13 36.76
CA CYS A 4 -16.91 -45.51 37.26
C CYS A 4 -18.04 -45.87 38.24
N GLY A 5 -18.64 -44.88 38.91
CA GLY A 5 -19.77 -45.06 39.82
C GLY A 5 -21.07 -45.47 39.12
N LYS A 6 -21.24 -45.15 37.83
CA LYS A 6 -22.38 -45.64 37.02
C LYS A 6 -22.26 -47.13 36.74
N ASP A 7 -21.07 -47.59 36.39
CA ASP A 7 -20.79 -49.01 36.14
C ASP A 7 -21.07 -49.84 37.41
N PHE A 8 -20.74 -49.28 38.59
CA PHE A 8 -21.05 -49.90 39.87
C PHE A 8 -22.56 -50.06 40.12
N VAL A 9 -23.34 -49.00 39.92
CA VAL A 9 -24.80 -49.05 40.08
C VAL A 9 -25.45 -49.97 39.04
N GLU A 10 -24.94 -50.01 37.81
CA GLU A 10 -25.40 -50.97 36.79
C GLU A 10 -25.12 -52.43 37.18
N THR A 11 -23.94 -52.72 37.74
CA THR A 11 -23.63 -54.06 38.24
C THR A 11 -24.52 -54.42 39.43
N LEU A 12 -24.84 -53.48 40.32
CA LEU A 12 -25.83 -53.68 41.41
C LEU A 12 -27.25 -53.97 40.90
N LYS A 13 -27.65 -53.35 39.79
CA LYS A 13 -28.92 -53.65 39.11
C LYS A 13 -28.92 -55.05 38.49
N LYS A 14 -27.83 -55.42 37.82
CA LYS A 14 -27.65 -56.76 37.24
C LYS A 14 -27.76 -57.85 38.30
N ILE A 15 -27.16 -57.67 39.48
CA ILE A 15 -27.27 -58.66 40.57
C ILE A 15 -28.60 -58.62 41.34
N GLY A 16 -29.56 -57.78 40.94
CA GLY A 16 -30.92 -57.75 41.52
C GLY A 16 -31.03 -57.10 42.90
N TYR A 17 -30.15 -56.14 43.24
CA TYR A 17 -30.21 -55.48 44.55
C TYR A 17 -31.51 -54.64 44.72
N PRO A 18 -32.32 -54.83 45.79
CA PRO A 18 -33.70 -54.34 45.85
C PRO A 18 -33.90 -52.82 45.79
N LYS A 19 -32.85 -52.04 46.05
CA LYS A 19 -32.88 -50.55 46.02
C LYS A 19 -31.98 -49.96 44.95
N ALA A 20 -31.46 -50.78 44.03
CA ALA A 20 -30.50 -50.33 43.03
C ALA A 20 -31.06 -49.25 42.08
N ASP A 21 -32.38 -49.22 41.87
CA ASP A 21 -33.04 -48.21 41.04
C ASP A 21 -33.19 -46.83 41.70
N GLU A 22 -33.04 -46.75 43.03
CA GLU A 22 -33.08 -45.49 43.79
C GLU A 22 -31.69 -44.85 43.94
N LEU A 23 -30.63 -45.56 43.53
CA LEU A 23 -29.24 -45.12 43.67
C LEU A 23 -28.77 -44.36 42.43
N ASN A 24 -28.09 -43.23 42.63
CA ASN A 24 -27.49 -42.45 41.56
C ASN A 24 -25.99 -42.76 41.46
N GLY A 25 -25.49 -43.10 40.26
CA GLY A 25 -24.10 -43.51 40.05
C GLY A 25 -23.08 -42.42 40.37
N ASP A 26 -23.44 -41.15 40.21
CA ASP A 26 -22.56 -40.01 40.48
C ASP A 26 -22.23 -39.87 41.99
N ASP A 27 -23.09 -40.37 42.88
CA ASP A 27 -22.87 -40.36 44.34
C ASP A 27 -21.81 -41.39 44.79
N PHE A 28 -21.39 -42.29 43.90
CA PHE A 28 -20.46 -43.38 44.17
C PHE A 28 -19.10 -43.24 43.47
N ASP A 29 -18.92 -42.21 42.64
CA ASP A 29 -17.65 -41.96 41.93
C ASP A 29 -16.47 -41.77 42.90
N TRP A 30 -16.71 -41.22 44.10
CA TRP A 30 -15.67 -41.01 45.13
C TRP A 30 -15.04 -42.31 45.64
N MET A 31 -15.75 -43.45 45.59
CA MET A 31 -15.21 -44.73 46.04
C MET A 31 -14.11 -45.26 45.11
N PHE A 32 -14.08 -44.82 43.85
CA PHE A 32 -13.07 -45.19 42.87
C PHE A 32 -11.82 -44.28 42.91
N GLU A 33 -11.82 -43.27 43.79
CA GLU A 33 -10.68 -42.37 43.98
C GLU A 33 -9.63 -42.93 44.98
N SER A 34 -10.01 -43.86 45.88
CA SER A 34 -9.06 -44.54 46.77
C SER A 34 -8.27 -45.62 46.01
N SER A 35 -6.94 -45.60 46.09
CA SER A 35 -6.09 -46.56 45.34
C SER A 35 -6.21 -48.00 45.85
N GLU A 36 -6.64 -48.19 47.10
CA GLU A 36 -6.77 -49.51 47.73
C GLU A 36 -8.07 -50.22 47.30
N ASP A 37 -9.19 -49.50 47.22
CA ASP A 37 -10.49 -50.09 46.89
C ASP A 37 -10.78 -50.14 45.38
N LYS A 38 -10.11 -49.28 44.59
CA LYS A 38 -10.29 -49.21 43.13
C LYS A 38 -10.08 -50.55 42.43
N SER A 39 -9.03 -51.30 42.80
CA SER A 39 -8.73 -52.59 42.15
C SER A 39 -9.82 -53.63 42.42
N PHE A 40 -10.38 -53.62 43.63
CA PHE A 40 -11.49 -54.49 43.99
C PHE A 40 -12.79 -54.06 43.30
N LEU A 41 -13.10 -52.77 43.28
CA LEU A 41 -14.32 -52.25 42.66
C LEU A 41 -14.33 -52.44 41.15
N GLU A 42 -13.20 -52.25 40.46
CA GLU A 42 -13.06 -52.57 39.04
C GLU A 42 -13.24 -54.08 38.78
N TRP A 43 -12.67 -54.93 39.63
CA TRP A 43 -12.89 -56.38 39.55
C TRP A 43 -14.36 -56.75 39.77
N PHE A 44 -15.02 -56.17 40.78
CA PHE A 44 -16.42 -56.42 41.11
C PHE A 44 -17.34 -56.03 39.96
N CYS A 45 -17.17 -54.83 39.40
CA CYS A 45 -17.97 -54.34 38.29
C CYS A 45 -17.74 -55.16 37.00
N GLY A 46 -16.53 -55.71 36.82
CA GLY A 46 -16.17 -56.50 35.64
C GLY A 46 -16.55 -57.99 35.69
N ASN A 47 -16.59 -58.61 36.88
CA ASN A 47 -16.70 -60.08 37.01
C ASN A 47 -17.98 -60.56 37.69
N VAL A 48 -18.66 -59.73 38.50
CA VAL A 48 -19.88 -60.16 39.19
C VAL A 48 -21.11 -59.92 38.31
N ASN A 49 -21.94 -60.94 38.14
CA ASN A 49 -23.16 -60.90 37.31
C ASN A 49 -24.28 -61.76 37.94
N GLU A 50 -25.43 -61.83 37.27
CA GLU A 50 -26.63 -62.59 37.68
C GLU A 50 -26.36 -64.06 38.07
N GLN A 51 -25.32 -64.69 37.52
CA GLN A 51 -24.97 -66.09 37.79
C GLN A 51 -24.27 -66.30 39.13
N HIS A 52 -23.80 -65.22 39.76
CA HIS A 52 -23.11 -65.26 41.06
C HIS A 52 -24.05 -64.93 42.23
N VAL A 53 -25.34 -64.74 41.95
CA VAL A 53 -26.37 -64.45 42.95
C VAL A 53 -27.17 -65.72 43.20
N VAL A 54 -27.11 -66.22 44.43
CA VAL A 54 -27.87 -67.40 44.83
C VAL A 54 -29.35 -67.07 44.81
N SER A 55 -30.13 -67.78 44.01
CA SER A 55 -31.58 -67.59 43.94
C SER A 55 -32.27 -68.16 45.18
N GLU A 56 -33.44 -67.63 45.55
CA GLU A 56 -34.24 -68.12 46.70
C GLU A 56 -34.57 -69.63 46.57
N LYS A 57 -34.67 -70.15 45.34
CA LYS A 57 -34.86 -71.59 45.08
C LYS A 57 -33.61 -72.40 45.37
N GLU A 58 -32.43 -71.91 45.00
CA GLU A 58 -31.15 -72.58 45.29
C GLU A 58 -30.82 -72.53 46.78
N LEU A 59 -31.21 -71.46 47.47
CA LEU A 59 -31.16 -71.37 48.93
C LEU A 59 -32.09 -72.39 49.59
N GLN A 60 -33.33 -72.51 49.11
CA GLN A 60 -34.28 -73.53 49.58
C GLN A 60 -33.78 -74.95 49.28
N ASP A 61 -33.18 -75.19 48.11
CA ASP A 61 -32.60 -76.48 47.72
C ASP A 61 -31.35 -76.82 48.55
N PHE A 62 -30.54 -75.82 48.92
CA PHE A 62 -29.42 -75.97 49.84
C PHE A 62 -29.87 -76.24 51.28
N ASP A 63 -30.88 -75.53 51.77
CA ASP A 63 -31.50 -75.78 53.08
C ASP A 63 -32.14 -77.18 53.13
N ASN A 64 -32.80 -77.61 52.05
CA ASN A 64 -33.31 -78.98 51.90
C ASN A 64 -32.17 -80.02 51.90
N LEU A 65 -31.00 -79.68 51.32
CA LEU A 65 -29.80 -80.53 51.31
C LEU A 65 -29.15 -80.66 52.69
N LEU A 66 -29.15 -79.58 53.47
CA LEU A 66 -28.73 -79.56 54.89
C LEU A 66 -29.70 -80.35 55.78
N GLU A 67 -31.02 -80.20 55.58
CA GLU A 67 -32.03 -80.97 56.30
C GLU A 67 -32.00 -82.48 55.94
N CYS A 68 -31.53 -82.84 54.75
CA CYS A 68 -31.34 -84.23 54.31
C CYS A 68 -30.09 -84.91 54.89
N GLY A 69 -29.28 -84.23 55.72
CA GLY A 69 -28.20 -84.84 56.51
C GLY A 69 -27.07 -85.47 55.68
N LYS A 70 -26.88 -85.07 54.41
CA LYS A 70 -25.73 -85.50 53.61
C LYS A 70 -24.54 -84.56 53.88
N PRO A 71 -23.31 -85.07 54.03
CA PRO A 71 -22.15 -84.22 54.27
C PRO A 71 -21.86 -83.38 53.02
N VAL A 72 -21.92 -82.07 53.15
CA VAL A 72 -21.44 -81.12 52.14
C VAL A 72 -19.91 -81.11 52.21
N LEU A 73 -19.25 -81.29 51.06
CA LEU A 73 -17.79 -81.29 50.96
C LEU A 73 -17.27 -79.86 51.10
N GLU A 74 -16.86 -79.49 52.31
CA GLU A 74 -16.30 -78.17 52.62
C GLU A 74 -14.88 -78.29 53.19
N GLY A 75 -14.02 -77.33 52.82
CA GLY A 75 -12.65 -77.22 53.31
C GLY A 75 -11.74 -78.39 52.92
N ASP A 76 -10.96 -78.89 53.87
CA ASP A 76 -9.86 -79.84 53.68
C ASP A 76 -10.26 -81.15 52.95
N ALA A 77 -11.54 -81.55 52.99
CA ALA A 77 -12.05 -82.73 52.29
C ALA A 77 -12.20 -82.54 50.77
N LEU A 78 -12.38 -81.30 50.29
CA LEU A 78 -12.37 -80.96 48.86
C LEU A 78 -10.93 -80.88 48.32
N ASP A 79 -10.01 -80.36 49.14
CA ASP A 79 -8.58 -80.29 48.80
C ASP A 79 -7.93 -81.68 48.69
N GLU A 80 -8.37 -82.68 49.46
CA GLU A 80 -7.95 -84.09 49.31
C GLU A 80 -8.43 -84.69 47.98
N VAL A 81 -9.66 -84.37 47.53
CA VAL A 81 -10.19 -84.86 46.25
C VAL A 81 -9.49 -84.19 45.07
N LEU A 82 -9.17 -82.89 45.17
CA LEU A 82 -8.39 -82.17 44.16
C LEU A 82 -6.94 -82.65 44.08
N LYS A 83 -6.34 -83.09 45.19
CA LYS A 83 -5.03 -83.76 45.19
C LYS A 83 -5.03 -85.14 44.55
N THR A 84 -6.15 -85.86 44.53
CA THR A 84 -6.27 -87.16 43.83
C THR A 84 -6.49 -87.04 42.32
N LEU A 85 -6.73 -85.84 41.80
CA LEU A 85 -6.77 -85.54 40.36
C LEU A 85 -5.38 -85.05 39.89
N GLU A 86 -4.40 -85.96 39.84
CA GLU A 86 -3.17 -85.69 39.08
C GLU A 86 -3.45 -85.70 37.56
N PRO A 87 -2.77 -84.83 36.77
CA PRO A 87 -3.05 -84.68 35.35
C PRO A 87 -2.72 -85.98 34.60
N LEU A 88 -3.71 -86.47 33.86
CA LEU A 88 -3.62 -87.63 33.00
C LEU A 88 -2.61 -87.38 31.87
N GLY A 89 -1.34 -87.65 32.13
CA GLY A 89 -0.27 -87.35 31.18
C GLY A 89 1.10 -87.92 31.56
N SER A 90 1.17 -89.14 32.10
CA SER A 90 2.46 -89.84 32.21
C SER A 90 2.28 -91.34 32.09
N LYS A 91 2.47 -91.86 30.88
CA LYS A 91 2.90 -93.24 30.61
C LYS A 91 3.56 -93.32 29.22
N ASN A 92 4.88 -93.35 29.26
CA ASN A 92 5.76 -94.17 28.42
C ASN A 92 5.71 -93.97 26.90
N SER A 93 6.39 -92.94 26.37
CA SER A 93 7.33 -93.05 25.24
C SER A 93 7.87 -91.67 24.83
N SER A 94 9.04 -91.26 25.32
CA SER A 94 9.74 -90.09 24.76
C SER A 94 11.11 -89.83 25.38
N GLN A 95 12.14 -90.55 24.92
CA GLN A 95 13.51 -90.01 25.04
C GLN A 95 13.82 -89.03 23.90
N GLU A 96 12.94 -88.95 22.89
CA GLU A 96 12.98 -87.99 21.79
C GLU A 96 12.16 -86.72 22.10
N LYS A 97 10.96 -86.81 22.70
CA LYS A 97 10.19 -85.58 23.04
C LYS A 97 10.82 -84.72 24.12
N ASP A 98 11.49 -85.27 25.13
CA ASP A 98 12.15 -84.45 26.15
C ASP A 98 13.32 -83.63 25.57
N ARG A 99 14.00 -84.14 24.52
CA ARG A 99 15.02 -83.39 23.78
C ARG A 99 14.41 -82.37 22.82
N GLU A 100 13.32 -82.72 22.15
CA GLU A 100 12.58 -81.79 21.29
C GLU A 100 11.97 -80.65 22.12
N GLU A 101 11.41 -80.94 23.30
CA GLU A 101 10.88 -79.95 24.24
C GLU A 101 12.00 -79.11 24.86
N GLU A 102 13.16 -79.67 25.23
CA GLU A 102 14.32 -78.86 25.65
C GLU A 102 14.88 -77.99 24.52
N GLU A 103 14.92 -78.49 23.28
CA GLU A 103 15.34 -77.71 22.11
C GLU A 103 14.30 -76.63 21.74
N GLU A 104 13.01 -76.91 21.89
CA GLU A 104 11.93 -75.94 21.70
C GLU A 104 11.92 -74.89 22.80
N LEU A 105 12.12 -75.27 24.06
CA LEU A 105 12.28 -74.34 25.18
C LEU A 105 13.51 -73.45 24.98
N LYS A 106 14.61 -74.02 24.49
CA LYS A 106 15.82 -73.25 24.18
C LYS A 106 15.62 -72.30 22.99
N LYS A 107 14.88 -72.73 21.95
CA LYS A 107 14.46 -71.85 20.84
C LYS A 107 13.54 -70.73 21.33
N LEU A 108 12.58 -71.03 22.20
CA LEU A 108 11.70 -70.02 22.80
C LEU A 108 12.49 -69.05 23.68
N GLU A 109 13.45 -69.51 24.49
CA GLU A 109 14.33 -68.67 25.31
C GLU A 109 15.20 -67.74 24.44
N ASP A 110 15.77 -68.28 23.37
CA ASP A 110 16.53 -67.50 22.38
C ASP A 110 15.62 -66.47 21.68
N GLU A 111 14.39 -66.86 21.31
CA GLU A 111 13.40 -65.98 20.70
C GLU A 111 12.97 -64.87 21.68
N LEU A 112 12.75 -65.20 22.95
CA LEU A 112 12.45 -64.24 24.02
C LEU A 112 13.61 -63.26 24.20
N GLN A 113 14.86 -63.72 24.19
CA GLN A 113 16.03 -62.84 24.22
C GLN A 113 16.10 -61.92 22.98
N THR A 114 15.77 -62.41 21.78
CA THR A 114 15.74 -61.57 20.58
C THR A 114 14.63 -60.52 20.64
N LEU A 115 13.44 -60.90 21.11
CA LEU A 115 12.31 -59.98 21.33
C LEU A 115 12.62 -58.94 22.40
N GLN A 116 13.33 -59.31 23.47
CA GLN A 116 13.75 -58.39 24.51
C GLN A 116 14.81 -57.40 24.01
N LYS A 117 15.76 -57.86 23.16
CA LYS A 117 16.71 -56.97 22.46
C LYS A 117 15.98 -56.02 21.49
N LEU A 118 14.98 -56.52 20.75
CA LEU A 118 14.15 -55.71 19.85
C LEU A 118 13.37 -54.64 20.62
N LYS A 119 12.73 -55.01 21.73
CA LYS A 119 12.02 -54.09 22.64
C LYS A 119 12.95 -52.99 23.15
N ASN A 120 14.15 -53.35 23.63
CA ASN A 120 15.14 -52.38 24.10
C ASN A 120 15.60 -51.43 22.99
N LEU A 121 15.79 -51.94 21.77
CA LEU A 121 16.12 -51.12 20.61
C LEU A 121 14.97 -50.16 20.25
N GLN A 122 13.72 -50.60 20.35
CA GLN A 122 12.55 -49.79 20.06
C GLN A 122 12.36 -48.68 21.12
N ILE A 123 12.57 -48.99 22.40
CA ILE A 123 12.60 -48.00 23.49
C ILE A 123 13.71 -46.98 23.25
N HIS A 124 14.92 -47.42 22.88
CA HIS A 124 16.02 -46.51 22.58
C HIS A 124 15.71 -45.58 21.41
N ARG A 125 15.12 -46.11 20.32
CA ARG A 125 14.66 -45.30 19.18
C ARG A 125 13.59 -44.30 19.58
N HIS A 126 12.62 -44.73 20.40
CA HIS A 126 11.56 -43.87 20.92
C HIS A 126 12.13 -42.73 21.76
N ASN A 127 13.00 -43.02 22.73
CA ASN A 127 13.64 -42.01 23.57
C ASN A 127 14.48 -41.02 22.75
N LYS A 128 15.19 -41.51 21.71
CA LYS A 128 15.94 -40.65 20.79
C LYS A 128 15.03 -39.73 19.97
N LEU A 129 13.90 -40.25 19.48
CA LEU A 129 12.90 -39.45 18.78
C LEU A 129 12.27 -38.41 19.70
N GLN A 130 11.92 -38.80 20.93
CA GLN A 130 11.35 -37.90 21.92
C GLN A 130 12.30 -36.74 22.26
N LEU A 131 13.60 -37.03 22.45
CA LEU A 131 14.63 -35.99 22.63
C LEU A 131 14.72 -35.03 21.43
N MET A 132 14.65 -35.56 20.20
CA MET A 132 14.62 -34.72 18.99
C MET A 132 13.36 -33.86 18.91
N VAL A 133 12.19 -34.41 19.25
CA VAL A 133 10.92 -33.66 19.30
C VAL A 133 11.02 -32.52 20.31
N THR A 134 11.53 -32.79 21.52
CA THR A 134 11.71 -31.74 22.53
C THR A 134 12.71 -30.66 22.08
N ALA A 135 13.84 -31.06 21.48
CA ALA A 135 14.84 -30.12 20.98
C ALA A 135 14.26 -29.24 19.85
N ASN A 136 13.55 -29.83 18.90
CA ASN A 136 12.89 -29.10 17.82
C ASN A 136 11.79 -28.17 18.34
N SER A 137 11.00 -28.60 19.32
CA SER A 137 9.96 -27.77 19.92
C SER A 137 10.53 -26.52 20.59
N HIS A 138 11.66 -26.65 21.29
CA HIS A 138 12.36 -25.51 21.90
C HIS A 138 12.92 -24.56 20.84
N VAL A 139 13.51 -25.09 19.77
CA VAL A 139 14.01 -24.27 18.64
C VAL A 139 12.85 -23.52 17.99
N LEU A 140 11.72 -24.18 17.75
CA LEU A 140 10.54 -23.57 17.15
C LEU A 140 9.98 -22.45 18.04
N GLN A 141 9.88 -22.67 19.35
CA GLN A 141 9.45 -21.64 20.29
C GLN A 141 10.41 -20.44 20.32
N THR A 142 11.73 -20.69 20.25
CA THR A 142 12.74 -19.63 20.19
C THR A 142 12.69 -18.85 18.86
N LEU A 143 12.36 -19.52 17.75
CA LEU A 143 12.16 -18.86 16.47
C LEU A 143 10.89 -18.01 16.45
N GLN A 144 9.79 -18.53 17.01
CA GLN A 144 8.54 -17.80 17.16
C GLN A 144 8.72 -16.53 18.00
N SER A 145 9.42 -16.59 19.12
CA SER A 145 9.67 -15.39 19.94
C SER A 145 10.49 -14.34 19.19
N LYS A 146 11.50 -14.76 18.40
CA LYS A 146 12.27 -13.86 17.54
C LYS A 146 11.45 -13.27 16.40
N GLU A 147 10.54 -14.04 15.82
CA GLU A 147 9.62 -13.59 14.78
C GLU A 147 8.65 -12.53 15.34
N GLU A 148 8.07 -12.78 16.52
CA GLU A 148 7.20 -11.81 17.21
C GLU A 148 7.94 -10.52 17.56
N GLU A 149 9.18 -10.61 18.04
CA GLU A 149 10.05 -9.45 18.31
C GLU A 149 10.33 -8.65 17.03
N ALA A 150 10.77 -9.32 15.95
CA ALA A 150 11.01 -8.67 14.66
C ALA A 150 9.74 -8.03 14.07
N HIS A 151 8.59 -8.68 14.23
CA HIS A 151 7.30 -8.14 13.79
C HIS A 151 6.90 -6.91 14.62
N LYS A 152 7.15 -6.92 15.93
CA LYS A 152 6.93 -5.77 16.81
C LYS A 152 7.81 -4.59 16.38
N ASP A 153 9.10 -4.82 16.17
CA ASP A 153 10.05 -3.79 15.74
C ASP A 153 9.67 -3.19 14.38
N LEU A 154 9.25 -4.04 13.43
CA LEU A 154 8.78 -3.59 12.13
C LEU A 154 7.51 -2.74 12.24
N LYS A 155 6.56 -3.14 13.10
CA LYS A 155 5.33 -2.38 13.33
C LYS A 155 5.62 -1.03 13.99
N GLU A 156 6.55 -0.98 14.95
CA GLU A 156 7.00 0.26 15.57
C GLU A 156 7.68 1.18 14.56
N GLY A 157 8.63 0.66 13.78
CA GLY A 157 9.32 1.40 12.73
C GLY A 157 8.36 1.95 11.66
N LEU A 158 7.36 1.15 11.25
CA LEU A 158 6.32 1.57 10.32
C LEU A 158 5.42 2.66 10.92
N GLY A 159 5.12 2.58 12.22
CA GLY A 159 4.41 3.63 12.94
C GLY A 159 5.16 4.96 12.95
N VAL A 160 6.46 4.94 13.27
CA VAL A 160 7.34 6.12 13.24
C VAL A 160 7.42 6.71 11.84
N PHE A 161 7.62 5.87 10.82
CA PHE A 161 7.69 6.30 9.42
C PHE A 161 6.37 6.94 8.95
N THR A 162 5.23 6.32 9.26
CA THR A 162 3.91 6.84 8.90
C THR A 162 3.63 8.18 9.59
N ALA A 163 4.01 8.31 10.87
CA ALA A 163 3.88 9.57 11.60
C ALA A 163 4.75 10.68 11.00
N ALA A 164 6.00 10.36 10.61
CA ALA A 164 6.90 11.30 9.95
C ALA A 164 6.36 11.73 8.58
N ASN A 165 5.83 10.79 7.78
CA ASN A 165 5.24 11.09 6.47
C ASN A 165 4.02 12.02 6.61
N ASN A 166 3.10 11.70 7.53
CA ASN A 166 1.94 12.54 7.82
C ASN A 166 2.33 13.95 8.30
N LYS A 167 3.46 14.09 9.01
CA LYS A 167 3.99 15.39 9.42
C LYS A 167 4.53 16.17 8.21
N LEU A 168 5.33 15.52 7.36
CA LEU A 168 5.85 16.11 6.13
C LEU A 168 4.71 16.57 5.21
N ASP A 169 3.69 15.74 5.02
CA ASP A 169 2.52 16.07 4.19
C ASP A 169 1.80 17.32 4.70
N LYS A 170 1.64 17.46 6.03
CA LYS A 170 1.06 18.67 6.65
C LYS A 170 1.93 19.90 6.44
N GLU A 171 3.24 19.78 6.57
CA GLU A 171 4.18 20.88 6.35
C GLU A 171 4.17 21.33 4.88
N LEU A 172 4.14 20.38 3.94
CA LEU A 172 4.02 20.66 2.50
C LEU A 172 2.69 21.31 2.14
N GLN A 173 1.59 20.88 2.76
CA GLN A 173 0.28 21.50 2.58
C GLN A 173 0.29 22.95 3.11
N SER A 174 0.84 23.16 4.31
CA SER A 174 1.00 24.50 4.89
C SER A 174 1.87 25.40 4.02
N LEU A 175 2.96 24.88 3.45
CA LEU A 175 3.82 25.61 2.53
C LEU A 175 3.06 25.97 1.25
N THR A 176 2.30 25.02 0.69
CA THR A 176 1.47 25.25 -0.50
C THR A 176 0.44 26.35 -0.26
N ASP A 177 -0.23 26.34 0.90
CA ASP A 177 -1.23 27.36 1.23
C ASP A 177 -0.59 28.72 1.51
N ALA A 178 0.61 28.76 2.11
CA ALA A 178 1.39 29.98 2.25
C ALA A 178 1.81 30.56 0.88
N VAL A 179 2.25 29.71 -0.05
CA VAL A 179 2.59 30.10 -1.43
C VAL A 179 1.36 30.61 -2.18
N LYS A 180 0.19 29.97 -2.04
CA LYS A 180 -1.07 30.48 -2.61
C LYS A 180 -1.43 31.86 -2.05
N LYS A 181 -1.28 32.06 -0.74
CA LYS A 181 -1.51 33.36 -0.10
C LYS A 181 -0.52 34.41 -0.63
N PHE A 182 0.75 34.05 -0.77
CA PHE A 182 1.76 34.93 -1.37
C PHE A 182 1.42 35.30 -2.82
N ALA A 183 1.04 34.33 -3.65
CA ALA A 183 0.62 34.55 -5.03
C ALA A 183 -0.65 35.42 -5.13
N SER A 184 -1.55 35.33 -4.15
CA SER A 184 -2.75 36.18 -4.11
C SER A 184 -2.41 37.67 -4.02
N PHE A 185 -1.28 38.04 -3.40
CA PHE A 185 -0.83 39.43 -3.33
C PHE A 185 -0.48 40.02 -4.69
N PHE A 186 -0.10 39.21 -5.68
CA PHE A 186 0.24 39.67 -7.04
C PHE A 186 -0.94 39.62 -8.01
N THR A 187 -2.01 38.92 -7.67
CA THR A 187 -3.16 38.66 -8.57
C THR A 187 -4.42 39.46 -8.20
N ALA A 188 -4.40 40.17 -7.08
CA ALA A 188 -5.57 40.88 -6.54
C ALA A 188 -5.94 42.20 -7.27
N SER A 189 -5.30 42.54 -8.39
CA SER A 189 -5.45 43.86 -9.00
C SER A 189 -6.67 44.04 -9.92
N ASP A 190 -7.36 42.98 -10.35
CA ASP A 190 -8.39 43.09 -11.41
C ASP A 190 -9.83 42.72 -11.00
N SER A 191 -10.10 42.34 -9.74
CA SER A 191 -11.50 42.09 -9.33
C SER A 191 -12.13 43.37 -8.79
N GLU A 192 -13.00 43.98 -9.60
CA GLU A 192 -13.90 45.11 -9.25
C GLU A 192 -14.90 44.82 -8.10
N GLN A 193 -14.72 43.76 -7.31
CA GLN A 193 -15.60 43.41 -6.21
C GLN A 193 -14.87 43.45 -4.86
N GLY A 194 -15.07 44.55 -4.14
CA GLY A 194 -14.85 44.63 -2.69
C GLY A 194 -13.93 45.77 -2.28
N SER A 195 -14.50 46.81 -1.70
CA SER A 195 -13.83 48.03 -1.21
C SER A 195 -12.83 47.83 -0.05
N ASP A 196 -12.42 46.60 0.25
CA ASP A 196 -11.62 46.24 1.44
C ASP A 196 -10.24 45.66 1.11
N ALA A 197 -9.87 45.52 -0.17
CA ALA A 197 -8.52 45.10 -0.55
C ALA A 197 -7.55 46.29 -0.40
N HIS A 198 -6.91 46.38 0.76
CA HIS A 198 -5.78 47.29 0.93
C HIS A 198 -4.63 46.88 0.01
N PRO A 199 -4.10 47.78 -0.83
CA PRO A 199 -2.95 47.48 -1.68
C PRO A 199 -1.76 47.09 -0.79
N VAL A 200 -1.20 45.91 -1.09
CA VAL A 200 -0.07 45.33 -0.33
C VAL A 200 1.24 45.92 -0.83
N PHE A 201 1.30 46.20 -2.13
CA PHE A 201 2.45 46.80 -2.79
C PHE A 201 2.20 48.26 -3.14
N PHE A 202 3.26 49.07 -3.11
CA PHE A 202 3.22 50.45 -3.54
C PHE A 202 2.83 50.56 -5.02
N SER A 203 3.27 49.62 -5.85
CA SER A 203 2.88 49.52 -7.27
C SER A 203 1.37 49.31 -7.51
N GLN A 204 0.62 48.88 -6.50
CA GLN A 204 -0.84 48.69 -6.58
C GLN A 204 -1.63 49.97 -6.22
N LEU A 205 -0.96 51.00 -5.69
CA LEU A 205 -1.61 52.27 -5.38
C LEU A 205 -1.80 53.10 -6.66
N SER A 206 -3.03 53.55 -6.91
CA SER A 206 -3.30 54.55 -7.95
C SER A 206 -2.67 55.89 -7.56
N LEU A 207 -1.69 56.33 -8.35
CA LEU A 207 -1.03 57.63 -8.24
C LEU A 207 -1.78 58.74 -9.00
N ASP A 208 -2.88 58.42 -9.70
CA ASP A 208 -3.58 59.33 -10.61
C ASP A 208 -4.04 60.62 -9.94
N LYS A 209 -4.58 60.50 -8.72
CA LYS A 209 -5.01 61.68 -7.93
C LYS A 209 -3.84 62.58 -7.57
N TYR A 210 -2.70 62.00 -7.17
CA TYR A 210 -1.50 62.75 -6.83
C TYR A 210 -0.92 63.44 -8.07
N LEU A 211 -0.80 62.72 -9.19
CA LEU A 211 -0.31 63.28 -10.45
C LEU A 211 -1.20 64.43 -10.96
N SER A 212 -2.52 64.29 -10.86
CA SER A 212 -3.45 65.36 -11.24
C SER A 212 -3.29 66.63 -10.39
N LEU A 213 -3.01 66.47 -9.10
CA LEU A 213 -2.77 67.60 -8.19
C LEU A 213 -1.43 68.28 -8.48
N GLU A 214 -0.38 67.49 -8.75
CA GLU A 214 0.92 68.01 -9.16
C GLU A 214 0.84 68.78 -10.49
N GLU A 215 0.12 68.24 -11.48
CA GLU A 215 -0.11 68.92 -12.76
C GLU A 215 -0.84 70.26 -12.56
N GLN A 216 -1.90 70.27 -11.74
CA GLN A 216 -2.63 71.49 -11.39
C GLN A 216 -1.73 72.52 -10.67
N SER A 217 -0.88 72.06 -9.74
CA SER A 217 0.08 72.88 -9.01
C SER A 217 1.11 73.52 -9.95
N THR A 218 1.69 72.74 -10.86
CA THR A 218 2.65 73.24 -11.87
C THR A 218 1.98 74.22 -12.84
N ALA A 219 0.73 73.97 -13.25
CA ALA A 219 -0.03 74.90 -14.08
C ALA A 219 -0.29 76.24 -13.35
N ALA A 220 -0.67 76.18 -12.08
CA ALA A 220 -0.86 77.35 -11.24
C ALA A 220 0.45 78.14 -11.06
N LEU A 221 1.56 77.47 -10.75
CA LEU A 221 2.89 78.07 -10.63
C LEU A 221 3.33 78.75 -11.94
N THR A 222 3.13 78.09 -13.07
CA THR A 222 3.44 78.64 -14.41
C THR A 222 2.62 79.90 -14.68
N SER A 223 1.32 79.90 -14.32
CA SER A 223 0.47 81.08 -14.46
C SER A 223 0.91 82.24 -13.55
N HIS A 224 1.34 81.93 -12.33
CA HIS A 224 1.89 82.90 -11.38
C HIS A 224 3.20 83.51 -11.89
N MET A 225 4.11 82.69 -12.40
CA MET A 225 5.35 83.14 -13.05
C MET A 225 5.05 84.06 -14.24
N LYS A 226 4.11 83.67 -15.11
CA LYS A 226 3.68 84.51 -16.25
C LYS A 226 3.16 85.87 -15.78
N LYS A 227 2.32 85.90 -14.75
CA LYS A 227 1.74 87.14 -14.23
C LYS A 227 2.78 88.06 -13.59
N HIS A 228 3.72 87.53 -12.81
CA HIS A 228 4.62 88.36 -11.99
C HIS A 228 5.92 88.74 -12.69
N PHE A 229 6.46 87.90 -13.58
CA PHE A 229 7.68 88.22 -14.31
C PHE A 229 7.39 88.92 -15.64
N TYR A 230 6.39 88.49 -16.42
CA TYR A 230 6.16 89.11 -17.73
C TYR A 230 5.35 90.41 -17.66
N LYS A 231 4.41 90.55 -16.71
CA LYS A 231 3.67 91.81 -16.51
C LYS A 231 4.47 92.86 -15.74
N GLY A 232 5.33 92.44 -14.81
CA GLY A 232 6.25 93.33 -14.11
C GLY A 232 7.34 93.88 -15.02
N MET A 233 7.78 93.09 -16.01
CA MET A 233 8.72 93.54 -17.04
C MET A 233 8.06 94.48 -18.07
N SER A 234 6.77 94.35 -18.36
CA SER A 234 6.08 95.24 -19.32
C SER A 234 5.83 96.65 -18.78
N GLU A 235 5.54 96.82 -17.48
CA GLU A 235 5.41 98.16 -16.88
C GLU A 235 6.76 98.91 -16.79
N CYS A 236 7.89 98.20 -16.75
CA CYS A 236 9.23 98.79 -16.84
C CYS A 236 9.76 98.91 -18.29
N ALA A 237 9.15 98.25 -19.26
CA ALA A 237 9.53 98.32 -20.68
C ALA A 237 8.74 99.38 -21.47
N GLU A 238 7.66 99.95 -20.93
CA GLU A 238 6.96 101.06 -21.58
C GLU A 238 7.77 102.37 -21.63
N SER A 239 8.95 102.43 -21.00
CA SER A 239 9.92 103.53 -21.13
C SER A 239 11.17 103.18 -21.96
N SER A 240 11.29 102.00 -22.57
CA SER A 240 12.41 101.70 -23.46
C SER A 240 11.97 100.97 -24.73
N HIS A 241 12.32 101.56 -25.88
CA HIS A 241 11.98 101.06 -27.20
C HIS A 241 12.46 99.61 -27.41
N GLU A 242 11.49 98.73 -27.64
CA GLU A 242 11.47 97.60 -28.58
C GLU A 242 12.84 97.14 -29.13
N GLY A 243 13.55 96.29 -28.39
CA GLY A 243 14.83 95.73 -28.81
C GLY A 243 15.33 94.57 -27.95
N SER A 244 14.70 93.40 -28.08
CA SER A 244 15.28 92.07 -27.81
C SER A 244 16.00 91.85 -26.46
N PHE A 245 15.25 91.49 -25.42
CA PHE A 245 15.81 90.77 -24.27
C PHE A 245 15.90 89.27 -24.59
N GLN A 246 17.05 88.83 -25.12
CA GLN A 246 17.46 87.42 -25.08
C GLN A 246 18.43 87.22 -23.90
N LEU A 247 18.09 86.24 -23.05
CA LEU A 247 18.69 85.99 -21.74
C LEU A 247 20.15 85.48 -21.83
N GLU A 248 20.67 85.22 -23.04
CA GLU A 248 22.03 84.71 -23.25
C GLU A 248 23.16 85.77 -23.24
N ASP A 249 22.86 87.08 -23.30
CA ASP A 249 23.91 88.12 -23.40
C ASP A 249 24.48 88.60 -22.04
N LEU A 250 23.84 88.26 -20.92
CA LEU A 250 24.28 88.68 -19.58
C LEU A 250 25.56 87.98 -19.10
N ILE A 251 25.95 86.86 -19.70
CA ILE A 251 27.14 86.09 -19.25
C ILE A 251 28.41 86.49 -20.03
N LYS A 252 28.30 87.24 -21.13
CA LYS A 252 29.47 87.60 -21.97
C LYS A 252 29.93 89.05 -21.87
N GLN A 253 29.20 89.92 -21.17
CA GLN A 253 29.58 91.34 -21.02
C GLN A 253 30.29 91.67 -19.69
N VAL A 254 31.14 90.78 -19.17
CA VAL A 254 32.23 91.20 -18.24
C VAL A 254 33.48 91.59 -19.04
N THR A 255 33.29 92.38 -20.08
CA THR A 255 34.39 93.10 -20.71
C THR A 255 34.00 94.57 -20.68
N PHE A 256 34.64 95.30 -19.77
CA PHE A 256 34.63 96.76 -19.71
C PHE A 256 34.90 97.30 -21.12
N GLY A 257 33.88 97.87 -21.75
CA GLY A 257 33.96 98.43 -23.10
C GLY A 257 32.78 99.36 -23.30
N GLU A 258 33.02 100.64 -23.02
CA GLU A 258 32.23 101.84 -23.32
C GLU A 258 31.01 101.62 -24.24
N THR A 259 29.86 101.27 -23.64
CA THR A 259 28.56 101.47 -24.28
C THR A 259 27.99 102.79 -23.79
N ASN A 260 27.91 103.75 -24.72
CA ASN A 260 27.34 105.09 -24.59
C ASN A 260 25.81 105.05 -24.41
N GLU A 261 25.31 104.35 -23.40
CA GLU A 261 23.96 104.54 -22.88
C GLU A 261 24.07 105.07 -21.46
N VAL A 262 24.45 106.34 -21.35
CA VAL A 262 24.30 107.08 -20.10
C VAL A 262 22.80 107.20 -19.86
N CYS A 263 22.28 106.38 -18.94
CA CYS A 263 20.92 106.40 -18.38
C CYS A 263 20.38 107.84 -18.29
N GLU A 264 19.12 108.09 -18.64
CA GLU A 264 18.49 109.41 -18.54
C GLU A 264 18.67 110.03 -17.15
N GLU A 265 18.68 109.18 -16.12
CA GLU A 265 18.90 109.53 -14.72
C GLU A 265 20.35 110.01 -14.47
N SER A 266 21.34 109.39 -15.11
CA SER A 266 22.74 109.83 -15.04
C SER A 266 22.94 111.17 -15.76
N GLN A 267 22.22 111.41 -16.85
CA GLN A 267 22.20 112.71 -17.53
C GLN A 267 21.53 113.78 -16.65
N GLU A 268 20.46 113.44 -15.94
CA GLU A 268 19.75 114.33 -15.04
C GLU A 268 20.59 114.69 -13.80
N ILE A 269 21.33 113.74 -13.23
CA ILE A 269 22.29 114.00 -12.15
C ILE A 269 23.40 114.94 -12.63
N ALA A 270 23.94 114.72 -13.83
CA ALA A 270 24.94 115.61 -14.41
C ALA A 270 24.38 117.02 -14.66
N ARG A 271 23.09 117.12 -15.07
CA ARG A 271 22.39 118.39 -15.25
C ARG A 271 22.22 119.14 -13.92
N LEU A 272 21.79 118.46 -12.87
CA LEU A 272 21.64 119.03 -11.52
C LEU A 272 22.99 119.49 -10.94
N GLN A 273 24.05 118.69 -11.07
CA GLN A 273 25.39 119.08 -10.65
C GLN A 273 25.87 120.35 -11.37
N THR A 274 25.69 120.40 -12.68
CA THR A 274 26.09 121.56 -13.50
C THR A 274 25.30 122.81 -13.10
N ALA A 275 23.99 122.69 -12.93
CA ALA A 275 23.12 123.79 -12.50
C ALA A 275 23.54 124.34 -11.12
N TYR A 276 23.83 123.45 -10.16
CA TYR A 276 24.30 123.84 -8.82
C TYR A 276 25.65 124.57 -8.88
N ILE A 277 26.62 124.04 -9.63
CA ILE A 277 27.94 124.67 -9.79
C ILE A 277 27.80 126.08 -10.38
N CYS A 278 26.98 126.24 -11.42
CA CYS A 278 26.74 127.54 -12.05
C CYS A 278 26.07 128.53 -11.09
N ALA A 279 25.02 128.12 -10.39
CA ALA A 279 24.29 128.97 -9.43
C ALA A 279 25.19 129.37 -8.25
N GLN A 280 25.94 128.44 -7.69
CA GLN A 280 26.81 128.69 -6.54
C GLN A 280 28.00 129.59 -6.92
N ARG A 281 28.55 129.45 -8.13
CA ARG A 281 29.59 130.35 -8.63
C ARG A 281 29.08 131.79 -8.78
N GLN A 282 27.88 131.96 -9.34
CA GLN A 282 27.24 133.28 -9.45
C GLN A 282 26.96 133.89 -8.07
N LEU A 283 26.49 133.09 -7.11
CA LEU A 283 26.25 133.54 -5.74
C LEU A 283 27.55 134.05 -5.08
N ILE A 284 28.64 133.29 -5.18
CA ILE A 284 29.94 133.67 -4.61
C ILE A 284 30.47 134.95 -5.25
N GLN A 285 30.32 135.09 -6.57
CA GLN A 285 30.72 136.31 -7.28
C GLN A 285 29.91 137.52 -6.80
N LEU A 286 28.59 137.40 -6.69
CA LEU A 286 27.73 138.49 -6.20
C LEU A 286 28.03 138.86 -4.75
N GLN A 287 28.29 137.87 -3.87
CA GLN A 287 28.70 138.12 -2.49
C GLN A 287 30.05 138.82 -2.39
N ALA A 288 31.01 138.45 -3.25
CA ALA A 288 32.30 139.12 -3.32
C ALA A 288 32.16 140.57 -3.83
N GLU A 289 31.30 140.81 -4.81
CA GLU A 289 30.98 142.17 -5.29
C GLU A 289 30.26 143.00 -4.21
N GLU A 290 29.31 142.42 -3.47
CA GLU A 290 28.63 143.06 -2.36
C GLU A 290 29.61 143.43 -1.23
N GLU A 291 30.48 142.51 -0.80
CA GLU A 291 31.51 142.78 0.21
C GLU A 291 32.56 143.77 -0.28
N SER A 292 32.88 143.77 -1.58
CA SER A 292 33.74 144.78 -2.20
C SER A 292 33.10 146.17 -2.13
N LEU A 293 31.82 146.30 -2.48
CA LEU A 293 31.07 147.54 -2.37
C LEU A 293 30.95 147.99 -0.91
N ASN A 294 30.63 147.08 0.02
CA ASN A 294 30.57 147.38 1.45
C ASN A 294 31.91 147.85 2.00
N SER A 295 33.01 147.22 1.58
CA SER A 295 34.37 147.64 1.94
C SER A 295 34.73 148.99 1.32
N ALA A 296 34.32 149.26 0.07
CA ALA A 296 34.49 150.55 -0.58
C ALA A 296 33.69 151.65 0.12
N ILE A 297 32.46 151.36 0.55
CA ILE A 297 31.63 152.26 1.36
C ILE A 297 32.31 152.53 2.70
N LYS A 298 32.74 151.50 3.45
CA LYS A 298 33.48 151.66 4.71
C LYS A 298 34.77 152.46 4.53
N CYS A 299 35.50 152.23 3.44
CA CYS A 299 36.70 152.99 3.09
C CYS A 299 36.35 154.46 2.84
N ALA A 300 35.32 154.74 2.03
CA ALA A 300 34.84 156.09 1.77
C ALA A 300 34.33 156.80 3.03
N GLU A 301 33.61 156.09 3.91
CA GLU A 301 33.19 156.58 5.22
C GLU A 301 34.41 156.93 6.10
N SER A 302 35.43 156.07 6.14
CA SER A 302 36.67 156.33 6.89
C SER A 302 37.48 157.51 6.31
N LEU A 303 37.48 157.65 4.97
CA LEU A 303 38.09 158.77 4.26
C LEU A 303 37.36 160.08 4.59
N LEU A 304 36.04 160.10 4.53
CA LEU A 304 35.21 161.24 4.94
C LEU A 304 35.43 161.61 6.42
N GLN A 305 35.57 160.62 7.31
CA GLN A 305 35.89 160.83 8.72
C GLN A 305 37.33 161.38 8.93
N SER A 306 38.26 161.07 8.02
CA SER A 306 39.65 161.55 8.04
C SER A 306 39.85 162.91 7.35
N SER A 307 38.98 163.29 6.40
CA SER A 307 39.09 164.52 5.59
C SER A 307 38.78 165.82 6.32
N ASP A 308 38.48 165.77 7.63
CA ASP A 308 38.33 166.96 8.47
C ASP A 308 39.67 167.40 9.12
N LYS A 309 40.80 166.76 8.78
CA LYS A 309 42.14 167.18 9.23
C LYS A 309 43.19 167.10 8.10
N ASP A 310 43.64 168.29 7.71
CA ASP A 310 44.89 168.62 7.03
C ASP A 310 45.23 167.93 5.70
N ILE A 311 44.94 168.68 4.63
CA ILE A 311 45.71 168.70 3.39
C ILE A 311 47.15 169.10 3.74
N VAL A 312 48.12 168.48 3.04
CA VAL A 312 49.56 168.80 2.95
C VAL A 312 50.47 167.81 3.70
N GLN A 313 50.90 166.77 3.00
CA GLN A 313 52.34 166.47 2.84
C GLN A 313 52.55 165.56 1.62
N GLN A 314 53.24 166.13 0.64
CA GLN A 314 53.49 165.57 -0.67
C GLN A 314 54.97 165.22 -0.75
N GLU A 315 55.35 164.05 -0.21
CA GLU A 315 56.68 163.46 -0.38
C GLU A 315 56.57 161.93 -0.48
N ASN A 316 57.00 161.42 -1.64
CA ASN A 316 57.02 160.04 -2.12
C ASN A 316 55.67 159.33 -2.38
N ILE A 317 54.72 160.07 -2.94
CA ILE A 317 53.45 159.55 -3.45
C ILE A 317 53.68 158.49 -4.53
N ASP A 318 54.67 158.66 -5.42
CA ASP A 318 54.89 157.75 -6.54
C ASP A 318 55.40 156.36 -6.13
N ALA A 319 56.29 156.26 -5.11
CA ALA A 319 56.73 154.96 -4.61
C ALA A 319 55.61 154.20 -3.88
N LYS A 320 54.72 154.95 -3.21
CA LYS A 320 53.57 154.39 -2.48
C LYS A 320 52.45 153.97 -3.42
N ILE A 321 52.20 154.76 -4.47
CA ILE A 321 51.32 154.37 -5.60
C ILE A 321 51.87 153.13 -6.29
N SER A 322 53.18 153.04 -6.53
CA SER A 322 53.79 151.86 -7.14
C SER A 322 53.63 150.62 -6.25
N SER A 323 53.93 150.71 -4.95
CA SER A 323 53.73 149.59 -4.00
C SER A 323 52.26 149.15 -3.90
N LEU A 324 51.32 150.08 -3.83
CA LEU A 324 49.87 149.77 -3.80
C LEU A 324 49.39 149.22 -5.14
N SER A 325 49.94 149.69 -6.26
CA SER A 325 49.64 149.15 -7.59
C SER A 325 50.16 147.72 -7.73
N ASP A 326 51.35 147.43 -7.19
CA ASP A 326 51.92 146.09 -7.14
C ASP A 326 51.07 145.17 -6.24
N GLU A 327 50.66 145.63 -5.05
CA GLU A 327 49.74 144.89 -4.16
C GLU A 327 48.35 144.68 -4.79
N ILE A 328 47.81 145.67 -5.50
CA ILE A 328 46.55 145.50 -6.26
C ILE A 328 46.74 144.48 -7.37
N SER A 329 47.92 144.45 -8.02
CA SER A 329 48.21 143.50 -9.08
C SER A 329 48.33 142.07 -8.54
N THR A 330 48.97 141.87 -7.38
CA THR A 330 49.07 140.57 -6.72
C THR A 330 47.71 140.11 -6.22
N ILE A 331 46.93 140.98 -5.58
CA ILE A 331 45.55 140.64 -5.15
C ILE A 331 44.66 140.30 -6.35
N LYS A 332 44.77 141.02 -7.48
CA LYS A 332 44.04 140.67 -8.71
C LYS A 332 44.48 139.32 -9.28
N GLN A 333 45.76 139.00 -9.19
CA GLN A 333 46.29 137.71 -9.61
C GLN A 333 45.79 136.58 -8.71
N ASP A 334 45.79 136.78 -7.39
CA ASP A 334 45.27 135.81 -6.41
C ASP A 334 43.76 135.60 -6.59
N ILE A 335 42.98 136.67 -6.82
CA ILE A 335 41.54 136.57 -7.14
C ILE A 335 41.32 135.78 -8.44
N ALA A 336 42.17 135.97 -9.45
CA ALA A 336 42.09 135.22 -10.70
C ALA A 336 42.47 133.75 -10.51
N GLN A 337 43.46 133.46 -9.66
CA GLN A 337 43.88 132.10 -9.33
C GLN A 337 42.77 131.36 -8.56
N ILE A 338 42.22 131.98 -7.51
CA ILE A 338 41.12 131.39 -6.72
C ILE A 338 39.89 131.13 -7.61
N ASN A 339 39.50 132.07 -8.47
CA ASN A 339 38.33 131.92 -9.33
C ASN A 339 38.48 130.85 -10.41
N ASN A 340 39.69 130.68 -10.97
CA ASN A 340 39.91 129.80 -12.11
C ASN A 340 40.37 128.40 -11.71
N GLU A 341 41.18 128.26 -10.65
CA GLU A 341 41.84 127.01 -10.28
C GLU A 341 41.22 126.35 -9.04
N GLU A 342 40.91 127.10 -7.99
CA GLU A 342 40.52 126.53 -6.70
C GLU A 342 38.99 126.41 -6.52
N LEU A 343 38.23 127.38 -7.03
CA LEU A 343 36.78 127.44 -6.80
C LEU A 343 36.04 126.30 -7.50
N LEU A 344 36.35 126.02 -8.77
CA LEU A 344 35.66 124.99 -9.55
C LEU A 344 35.76 123.56 -8.98
N PRO A 345 36.94 123.04 -8.56
CA PRO A 345 37.04 121.71 -7.97
C PRO A 345 36.28 121.59 -6.63
N LEU A 346 36.31 122.62 -5.78
CA LEU A 346 35.53 122.64 -4.53
C LEU A 346 34.02 122.67 -4.80
N LEU A 347 33.58 123.40 -5.82
CA LEU A 347 32.18 123.40 -6.26
C LEU A 347 31.77 122.05 -6.85
N LYS A 348 32.66 121.36 -7.59
CA LYS A 348 32.40 119.99 -8.07
C LYS A 348 32.27 119.00 -6.91
N GLU A 349 33.13 119.06 -5.91
CA GLU A 349 33.05 118.19 -4.74
C GLU A 349 31.76 118.44 -3.94
N SER A 350 31.38 119.70 -3.73
CA SER A 350 30.12 120.04 -3.06
C SER A 350 28.88 119.63 -3.87
N ALA A 351 28.91 119.76 -5.21
CA ALA A 351 27.85 119.27 -6.09
C ALA A 351 27.71 117.74 -6.01
N GLN A 352 28.83 117.01 -6.00
CA GLN A 352 28.83 115.55 -5.83
C GLN A 352 28.23 115.13 -4.48
N ARG A 353 28.60 115.81 -3.39
CA ARG A 353 28.03 115.58 -2.06
C ARG A 353 26.52 115.82 -2.01
N LEU A 354 26.01 116.82 -2.74
CA LEU A 354 24.57 117.08 -2.86
C LEU A 354 23.83 116.00 -3.64
N THR A 355 24.45 115.44 -4.67
CA THR A 355 23.83 114.37 -5.48
C THR A 355 23.99 112.97 -4.89
N ALA A 356 24.93 112.77 -3.95
CA ALA A 356 25.21 111.46 -3.36
C ALA A 356 23.98 110.81 -2.68
N PRO A 357 23.13 111.53 -1.92
CA PRO A 357 21.89 110.97 -1.36
C PRO A 357 20.89 110.51 -2.43
N VAL A 358 20.75 111.28 -3.52
CA VAL A 358 19.81 110.96 -4.62
C VAL A 358 20.26 109.69 -5.35
N VAL A 359 21.55 109.58 -5.65
CA VAL A 359 22.14 108.37 -6.26
C VAL A 359 21.98 107.19 -5.33
N LYS A 360 22.20 107.39 -4.02
CA LYS A 360 22.02 106.33 -3.02
C LYS A 360 20.57 105.85 -2.98
N GLU A 361 19.59 106.73 -2.90
CA GLU A 361 18.17 106.35 -2.89
C GLU A 361 17.75 105.61 -4.17
N TYR A 362 18.28 106.02 -5.32
CA TYR A 362 18.05 105.32 -6.58
C TYR A 362 18.64 103.90 -6.58
N LEU A 363 19.89 103.75 -6.14
CA LEU A 363 20.53 102.44 -6.01
C LEU A 363 19.81 101.57 -4.97
N ASP A 364 19.42 102.13 -3.83
CA ASP A 364 18.66 101.45 -2.79
C ASP A 364 17.30 100.97 -3.35
N HIS A 365 16.64 101.76 -4.20
CA HIS A 365 15.42 101.35 -4.90
C HIS A 365 15.65 100.18 -5.88
N GLN A 366 16.72 100.25 -6.69
CA GLN A 366 17.08 99.16 -7.59
C GLN A 366 17.42 97.88 -6.82
N ILE A 367 18.18 97.98 -5.72
CA ILE A 367 18.50 96.85 -4.84
C ILE A 367 17.22 96.26 -4.26
N ALA A 368 16.31 97.07 -3.74
CA ALA A 368 15.03 96.60 -3.20
C ALA A 368 14.16 95.90 -4.25
N GLN A 369 14.19 96.38 -5.51
CA GLN A 369 13.50 95.73 -6.62
C GLN A 369 14.12 94.35 -6.93
N GLN A 370 15.45 94.25 -6.97
CA GLN A 370 16.16 92.99 -7.19
C GLN A 370 15.93 92.01 -6.03
N ASP A 371 15.96 92.47 -4.78
CA ASP A 371 15.66 91.65 -3.60
C ASP A 371 14.23 91.08 -3.66
N CYS A 372 13.27 91.85 -4.15
CA CYS A 372 11.90 91.39 -4.37
C CYS A 372 11.83 90.28 -5.44
N TYR A 373 12.59 90.41 -6.53
CA TYR A 373 12.68 89.35 -7.55
C TYR A 373 13.37 88.11 -7.02
N ALA A 374 14.48 88.25 -6.29
CA ALA A 374 15.21 87.15 -5.66
C ALA A 374 14.31 86.39 -4.67
N ALA A 375 13.58 87.09 -3.80
CA ALA A 375 12.66 86.47 -2.85
C ALA A 375 11.55 85.65 -3.55
N ARG A 376 11.01 86.15 -4.68
CA ARG A 376 10.02 85.43 -5.48
C ARG A 376 10.62 84.22 -6.22
N GLN A 377 11.83 84.35 -6.75
CA GLN A 377 12.55 83.23 -7.36
C GLN A 377 12.87 82.13 -6.33
N ASP A 378 13.20 82.49 -5.10
CA ASP A 378 13.42 81.56 -3.99
C ASP A 378 12.13 80.81 -3.60
N GLU A 379 10.98 81.50 -3.60
CA GLU A 379 9.69 80.84 -3.37
C GLU A 379 9.38 79.79 -4.45
N ILE A 380 9.56 80.16 -5.72
CA ILE A 380 9.34 79.23 -6.84
C ILE A 380 10.32 78.06 -6.80
N SER A 381 11.60 78.35 -6.53
CA SER A 381 12.64 77.33 -6.39
C SER A 381 12.31 76.35 -5.27
N ARG A 382 11.82 76.83 -4.12
CA ARG A 382 11.36 75.96 -3.01
C ARG A 382 10.20 75.06 -3.43
N HIS A 383 9.22 75.58 -4.18
CA HIS A 383 8.12 74.77 -4.71
C HIS A 383 8.62 73.68 -5.67
N LEU A 384 9.51 74.02 -6.60
CA LEU A 384 10.07 73.06 -7.56
C LEU A 384 10.95 72.01 -6.88
N ILE A 385 11.76 72.40 -5.89
CA ILE A 385 12.56 71.46 -5.09
C ILE A 385 11.64 70.49 -4.34
N ARG A 386 10.56 70.99 -3.74
CA ARG A 386 9.58 70.13 -3.05
C ARG A 386 8.93 69.12 -4.00
N GLN A 387 8.51 69.57 -5.17
CA GLN A 387 7.91 68.72 -6.20
C GLN A 387 8.92 67.66 -6.69
N LYS A 388 10.17 68.06 -6.93
CA LYS A 388 11.24 67.13 -7.32
C LYS A 388 11.50 66.09 -6.23
N ALA A 389 11.63 66.52 -4.98
CA ALA A 389 11.88 65.63 -3.85
C ALA A 389 10.73 64.63 -3.63
N SER A 390 9.47 65.03 -3.87
CA SER A 390 8.34 64.10 -3.76
C SER A 390 8.33 63.07 -4.89
N PHE A 391 8.69 63.45 -6.12
CA PHE A 391 8.88 62.47 -7.21
C PHE A 391 10.04 61.51 -6.95
N GLU A 392 11.19 62.01 -6.50
CA GLU A 392 12.35 61.17 -6.15
C GLU A 392 12.01 60.20 -5.01
N LEU A 393 11.17 60.59 -4.06
CA LEU A 393 10.69 59.70 -2.99
C LEU A 393 9.82 58.56 -3.55
N ILE A 394 8.91 58.86 -4.48
CA ILE A 394 8.05 57.87 -5.13
C ILE A 394 8.89 56.90 -5.96
N GLU A 395 9.85 57.41 -6.72
CA GLU A 395 10.80 56.61 -7.49
C GLU A 395 11.61 55.68 -6.57
N LEU A 396 12.17 56.21 -5.49
CA LEU A 396 12.90 55.43 -4.50
C LEU A 396 12.02 54.33 -3.88
N ALA A 397 10.75 54.62 -3.58
CA ALA A 397 9.82 53.62 -3.04
C ALA A 397 9.60 52.46 -4.03
N CYS A 398 9.42 52.76 -5.32
CA CYS A 398 9.32 51.77 -6.39
C CYS A 398 10.61 50.94 -6.54
N GLU A 399 11.77 51.59 -6.53
CA GLU A 399 13.07 50.90 -6.62
C GLU A 399 13.32 49.97 -5.43
N MET A 400 12.99 50.44 -4.22
CA MET A 400 13.10 49.63 -3.00
C MET A 400 12.18 48.42 -3.05
N GLU A 401 10.93 48.59 -3.49
CA GLU A 401 9.99 47.48 -3.69
C GLU A 401 10.53 46.48 -4.72
N MET A 402 11.00 46.96 -5.87
CA MET A 402 11.60 46.11 -6.90
C MET A 402 12.79 45.31 -6.38
N LYS A 403 13.70 45.95 -5.65
CA LYS A 403 14.85 45.27 -5.04
C LYS A 403 14.39 44.20 -4.05
N LYS A 404 13.34 44.47 -3.26
CA LYS A 404 12.75 43.48 -2.35
C LYS A 404 12.14 42.30 -3.11
N HIS A 405 11.44 42.54 -4.21
CA HIS A 405 10.93 41.47 -5.06
C HIS A 405 12.05 40.63 -5.66
N GLN A 406 13.15 41.24 -6.11
CA GLN A 406 14.33 40.51 -6.60
C GLN A 406 14.96 39.65 -5.50
N GLU A 407 15.15 40.20 -4.29
CA GLU A 407 15.66 39.45 -3.13
C GLU A 407 14.77 38.23 -2.81
N ILE A 408 13.44 38.42 -2.81
CA ILE A 408 12.48 37.33 -2.58
C ILE A 408 12.54 36.31 -3.72
N SER A 409 12.64 36.73 -4.98
CA SER A 409 12.78 35.83 -6.13
C SER A 409 14.02 34.95 -6.00
N CYS A 410 15.18 35.53 -5.69
CA CYS A 410 16.41 34.76 -5.48
C CYS A 410 16.29 33.77 -4.31
N GLN A 411 15.63 34.16 -3.22
CA GLN A 411 15.38 33.24 -2.10
C GLN A 411 14.46 32.08 -2.50
N LEU A 412 13.40 32.35 -3.27
CA LEU A 412 12.48 31.33 -3.77
C LEU A 412 13.17 30.39 -4.76
N GLU A 413 14.01 30.91 -5.65
CA GLU A 413 14.83 30.10 -6.56
C GLU A 413 15.78 29.17 -5.81
N HIS A 414 16.47 29.67 -4.79
CA HIS A 414 17.35 28.85 -3.94
C HIS A 414 16.56 27.76 -3.20
N LEU A 415 15.37 28.07 -2.67
CA LEU A 415 14.51 27.08 -2.04
C LEU A 415 14.05 26.01 -3.03
N LEU A 416 13.69 26.41 -4.25
CA LEU A 416 13.28 25.50 -5.31
C LEU A 416 14.42 24.54 -5.69
N GLU A 417 15.65 25.05 -5.85
CA GLU A 417 16.81 24.21 -6.15
C GLU A 417 17.13 23.26 -5.00
N SER A 418 17.06 23.72 -3.75
CA SER A 418 17.26 22.88 -2.57
C SER A 418 16.21 21.76 -2.46
N LEU A 419 14.93 22.07 -2.71
CA LEU A 419 13.84 21.09 -2.73
C LEU A 419 14.02 20.08 -3.87
N LYS A 420 14.46 20.54 -5.04
CA LYS A 420 14.76 19.68 -6.19
C LYS A 420 15.91 18.73 -5.88
N GLN A 421 17.01 19.23 -5.32
CA GLN A 421 18.12 18.39 -4.87
C GLN A 421 17.65 17.35 -3.84
N SER A 422 16.86 17.75 -2.85
CA SER A 422 16.32 16.83 -1.84
C SER A 422 15.42 15.76 -2.48
N THR A 423 14.63 16.13 -3.49
CA THR A 423 13.78 15.20 -4.25
C THR A 423 14.63 14.22 -5.05
N ASP A 424 15.69 14.69 -5.72
CA ASP A 424 16.62 13.85 -6.47
C ASP A 424 17.35 12.87 -5.55
N GLU A 425 17.82 13.32 -4.38
CA GLU A 425 18.43 12.47 -3.35
C GLU A 425 17.45 11.41 -2.84
N LEU A 426 16.19 11.78 -2.60
CA LEU A 426 15.15 10.84 -2.20
C LEU A 426 14.88 9.82 -3.31
N GLN A 427 14.79 10.27 -4.57
CA GLN A 427 14.59 9.39 -5.73
C GLN A 427 15.76 8.41 -5.89
N GLN A 428 17.01 8.85 -5.72
CA GLN A 428 18.18 7.98 -5.72
C GLN A 428 18.12 6.95 -4.59
N ARG A 429 17.75 7.35 -3.36
CA ARG A 429 17.58 6.41 -2.24
C ARG A 429 16.48 5.38 -2.54
N LEU A 430 15.34 5.82 -3.08
CA LEU A 430 14.26 4.93 -3.49
C LEU A 430 14.69 3.96 -4.60
N GLN A 431 15.51 4.42 -5.55
CA GLN A 431 16.08 3.56 -6.58
C GLN A 431 17.00 2.50 -5.98
N VAL A 432 17.92 2.87 -5.08
CA VAL A 432 18.81 1.92 -4.39
C VAL A 432 18.02 0.88 -3.59
N ILE A 433 16.95 1.30 -2.91
CA ILE A 433 16.05 0.37 -2.23
C ILE A 433 15.38 -0.56 -3.24
N THR A 434 14.86 -0.03 -4.34
CA THR A 434 14.20 -0.79 -5.39
C THR A 434 15.15 -1.81 -6.03
N GLU A 435 16.39 -1.44 -6.33
CA GLU A 435 17.43 -2.31 -6.87
C GLU A 435 17.78 -3.44 -5.89
N ARG A 436 17.95 -3.13 -4.59
CA ARG A 436 18.13 -4.15 -3.55
C ARG A 436 16.94 -5.11 -3.47
N THR A 437 15.73 -4.58 -3.59
CA THR A 437 14.50 -5.39 -3.55
C THR A 437 14.37 -6.27 -4.80
N GLN A 438 14.81 -5.79 -5.97
CA GLN A 438 14.86 -6.59 -7.20
C GLN A 438 15.94 -7.69 -7.13
N HIS A 439 17.08 -7.44 -6.48
CA HIS A 439 18.09 -8.48 -6.21
C HIS A 439 17.63 -9.49 -5.16
N ALA A 440 16.63 -9.15 -4.34
CA ALA A 440 15.92 -10.05 -3.44
C ALA A 440 14.75 -10.80 -4.12
N LYS A 441 14.75 -10.92 -5.46
CA LYS A 441 13.88 -11.91 -6.12
C LYS A 441 14.17 -13.30 -5.54
N PRO A 442 13.15 -14.13 -5.25
CA PRO A 442 13.37 -15.47 -4.76
C PRO A 442 14.23 -16.20 -5.79
N ARG A 443 15.43 -16.61 -5.39
CA ARG A 443 16.29 -17.44 -6.23
C ARG A 443 15.49 -18.70 -6.54
N ASN A 444 15.08 -18.86 -7.80
CA ASN A 444 14.44 -20.10 -8.24
C ASN A 444 15.37 -21.31 -8.05
N THR A 445 16.67 -21.07 -7.95
CA THR A 445 17.70 -22.07 -7.65
C THR A 445 17.81 -22.31 -6.15
N ILE A 446 17.72 -23.57 -5.75
CA ILE A 446 17.94 -24.03 -4.38
C ILE A 446 19.41 -23.75 -4.02
N SER A 447 19.62 -22.97 -2.96
CA SER A 447 20.96 -22.66 -2.43
C SER A 447 21.64 -23.94 -1.94
N SER A 448 22.95 -24.04 -2.10
CA SER A 448 23.75 -25.13 -1.53
C SER A 448 23.75 -25.14 0.01
N GLU A 449 23.39 -24.03 0.64
CA GLU A 449 23.23 -23.90 2.09
C GLU A 449 21.89 -24.47 2.59
N ASP A 450 20.88 -24.59 1.72
CA ASP A 450 19.61 -25.21 2.05
C ASP A 450 19.75 -26.74 1.96
N GLY A 451 20.37 -27.30 3.00
CA GLY A 451 20.62 -28.73 3.13
C GLY A 451 19.34 -29.57 3.09
N PHE A 452 18.22 -29.04 3.57
CA PHE A 452 16.93 -29.71 3.56
C PHE A 452 16.40 -29.85 2.13
N SER A 453 16.26 -28.74 1.40
CA SER A 453 15.75 -28.77 0.02
C SER A 453 16.69 -29.53 -0.91
N CYS A 454 18.02 -29.43 -0.69
CA CYS A 454 19.00 -30.22 -1.41
C CYS A 454 18.86 -31.73 -1.18
N ARG A 455 18.53 -32.16 0.06
CA ARG A 455 18.32 -33.56 0.44
C ARG A 455 16.99 -34.09 -0.10
N LEU A 456 15.93 -33.29 -0.04
CA LEU A 456 14.62 -33.63 -0.60
C LEU A 456 14.71 -33.81 -2.12
N TYR A 457 15.46 -32.94 -2.80
CA TYR A 457 15.77 -33.08 -4.21
C TYR A 457 16.48 -34.40 -4.52
N GLN A 458 17.48 -34.79 -3.71
CA GLN A 458 18.20 -36.06 -3.88
C GLN A 458 17.32 -37.29 -3.64
N LEU A 459 16.41 -37.22 -2.68
CA LEU A 459 15.45 -38.29 -2.38
C LEU A 459 14.46 -38.49 -3.53
N LEU A 460 13.98 -37.40 -4.13
CA LEU A 460 12.99 -37.41 -5.21
C LEU A 460 13.60 -37.69 -6.60
N GLU A 461 14.85 -37.26 -6.85
CA GLU A 461 15.54 -37.48 -8.14
C GLU A 461 15.89 -38.96 -8.38
N GLY A 462 15.98 -39.75 -7.31
CA GLY A 462 16.04 -41.22 -7.34
C GLY A 462 17.05 -41.77 -8.35
N GLY A 463 18.33 -41.85 -7.97
CA GLY A 463 19.38 -42.59 -8.71
C GLY A 463 19.60 -42.24 -10.20
N ASN A 464 18.91 -41.23 -10.75
CA ASN A 464 19.00 -40.89 -12.16
C ASN A 464 20.29 -40.12 -12.47
N LYS A 465 21.08 -40.65 -13.39
CA LYS A 465 22.45 -40.22 -13.73
C LYS A 465 22.56 -38.85 -14.45
N LYS A 466 21.50 -38.06 -14.53
CA LYS A 466 21.52 -36.73 -15.16
C LYS A 466 21.40 -35.65 -14.09
N GLN A 467 22.51 -35.40 -13.38
CA GLN A 467 22.61 -34.28 -12.46
C GLN A 467 22.34 -32.98 -13.23
N GLN A 468 21.17 -32.39 -13.01
CA GLN A 468 20.94 -31.01 -13.46
C GLN A 468 21.94 -30.11 -12.72
N LEU A 469 22.68 -29.29 -13.47
CA LEU A 469 23.70 -28.36 -12.95
C LEU A 469 23.14 -27.38 -11.91
N PHE A 470 21.83 -27.12 -11.93
CA PHE A 470 21.15 -26.24 -10.99
C PHE A 470 19.86 -26.90 -10.48
N LYS A 471 19.78 -27.13 -9.17
CA LYS A 471 18.56 -27.59 -8.49
C LYS A 471 17.59 -26.43 -8.38
N THR A 472 16.37 -26.56 -8.86
CA THR A 472 15.38 -25.48 -8.90
C THR A 472 14.15 -25.86 -8.06
N TYR A 473 13.53 -24.92 -7.33
CA TYR A 473 12.30 -25.20 -6.58
C TYR A 473 11.16 -25.68 -7.49
N LYS A 474 11.09 -25.16 -8.73
CA LYS A 474 10.13 -25.61 -9.74
C LYS A 474 10.32 -27.07 -10.18
N SER A 475 11.57 -27.54 -10.32
CA SER A 475 11.81 -28.95 -10.67
C SER A 475 11.55 -29.88 -9.49
N LEU A 476 11.79 -29.41 -8.26
CA LEU A 476 11.40 -30.11 -7.04
C LEU A 476 9.88 -30.28 -6.94
N GLU A 477 9.11 -29.22 -7.22
CA GLU A 477 7.65 -29.25 -7.27
C GLU A 477 7.12 -30.24 -8.32
N GLN A 478 7.69 -30.22 -9.53
CA GLN A 478 7.31 -31.16 -10.59
C GLN A 478 7.59 -32.62 -10.20
N MET A 479 8.72 -32.90 -9.52
CA MET A 479 9.01 -34.24 -9.02
C MET A 479 8.06 -34.66 -7.89
N ALA A 480 7.68 -33.74 -7.00
CA ALA A 480 6.69 -34.00 -5.97
C ALA A 480 5.29 -34.28 -6.55
N GLN A 481 4.87 -33.50 -7.57
CA GLN A 481 3.62 -33.73 -8.30
C GLN A 481 3.60 -35.09 -9.00
N LYS A 482 4.73 -35.47 -9.62
CA LYS A 482 4.88 -36.80 -10.23
C LYS A 482 4.75 -37.92 -9.20
N LEU A 483 5.43 -37.80 -8.05
CA LEU A 483 5.32 -38.79 -6.98
C LEU A 483 3.88 -38.93 -6.47
N MET A 484 3.17 -37.81 -6.32
CA MET A 484 1.78 -37.82 -5.89
C MET A 484 0.88 -38.54 -6.90
N GLN A 485 1.10 -38.32 -8.20
CA GLN A 485 0.40 -39.07 -9.25
C GLN A 485 0.76 -40.56 -9.21
N ASP A 486 2.04 -40.90 -9.08
CA ASP A 486 2.49 -42.29 -9.00
C ASP A 486 1.83 -43.00 -7.79
N CYS A 487 1.80 -42.36 -6.61
CA CYS A 487 1.10 -42.90 -5.43
C CYS A 487 -0.40 -43.10 -5.66
N ALA A 488 -1.08 -42.13 -6.30
CA ALA A 488 -2.50 -42.25 -6.61
C ALA A 488 -2.76 -43.44 -7.56
N THR A 489 -1.95 -43.60 -8.61
CA THR A 489 -2.08 -44.72 -9.55
C THR A 489 -1.87 -46.08 -8.88
N VAL A 490 -0.92 -46.20 -7.96
CA VAL A 490 -0.67 -47.45 -7.21
C VAL A 490 -1.83 -47.73 -6.27
N GLN A 491 -2.40 -46.71 -5.64
CA GLN A 491 -3.55 -46.85 -4.76
C GLN A 491 -4.81 -47.29 -5.53
N ASP A 492 -5.04 -46.73 -6.72
CA ASP A 492 -6.12 -47.15 -7.62
C ASP A 492 -5.92 -48.60 -8.09
N GLN A 493 -4.70 -49.00 -8.45
CA GLN A 493 -4.38 -50.38 -8.81
C GLN A 493 -4.61 -51.36 -7.64
N LEU A 494 -4.25 -50.95 -6.42
CA LEU A 494 -4.48 -51.75 -5.22
C LEU A 494 -5.97 -51.89 -4.92
N ALA A 495 -6.75 -50.80 -5.05
CA ALA A 495 -8.19 -50.82 -4.88
C ALA A 495 -8.87 -51.72 -5.93
N ALA A 496 -8.47 -51.63 -7.20
CA ALA A 496 -8.95 -52.50 -8.26
C ALA A 496 -8.62 -53.98 -7.99
N SER A 497 -7.38 -54.29 -7.59
CA SER A 497 -6.97 -55.65 -7.21
C SER A 497 -7.74 -56.18 -6.00
N SER A 498 -7.96 -55.35 -4.98
CA SER A 498 -8.78 -55.71 -3.82
C SER A 498 -10.23 -55.97 -4.19
N GLN A 499 -10.79 -55.19 -5.11
CA GLN A 499 -12.15 -55.40 -5.62
C GLN A 499 -12.25 -56.71 -6.42
N GLU A 500 -11.28 -56.99 -7.31
CA GLU A 500 -11.21 -58.27 -8.02
C GLU A 500 -11.12 -59.46 -7.07
N GLN A 501 -10.29 -59.37 -6.03
CA GLN A 501 -10.20 -60.41 -4.99
C GLN A 501 -11.53 -60.59 -4.25
N SER A 502 -12.22 -59.50 -3.90
CA SER A 502 -13.52 -59.58 -3.22
C SER A 502 -14.60 -60.23 -4.08
N LEU A 503 -14.62 -59.92 -5.39
CA LEU A 503 -15.53 -60.55 -6.34
C LEU A 503 -15.25 -62.04 -6.49
N LEU A 504 -13.96 -62.42 -6.55
CA LEU A 504 -13.55 -63.81 -6.65
C LEU A 504 -13.95 -64.62 -5.40
N LEU A 505 -13.79 -64.02 -4.21
CA LEU A 505 -14.25 -64.61 -2.96
C LEU A 505 -15.77 -64.74 -2.90
N SER A 506 -16.52 -63.71 -3.29
CA SER A 506 -17.99 -63.76 -3.33
C SER A 506 -18.51 -64.83 -4.29
N ASN A 507 -17.87 -64.98 -5.46
CA ASN A 507 -18.21 -66.06 -6.40
C ASN A 507 -17.94 -67.43 -5.78
N LEU A 508 -16.80 -67.60 -5.10
CA LEU A 508 -16.47 -68.86 -4.44
C LEU A 508 -17.43 -69.18 -3.29
N GLU A 509 -17.83 -68.19 -2.48
CA GLU A 509 -18.85 -68.34 -1.45
C GLU A 509 -20.19 -68.74 -2.05
N SER A 510 -20.63 -68.08 -3.12
CA SER A 510 -21.84 -68.44 -3.85
C SER A 510 -21.77 -69.87 -4.44
N ASP A 511 -20.62 -70.30 -4.95
CA ASP A 511 -20.42 -71.66 -5.46
C ASP A 511 -20.50 -72.70 -4.33
N VAL A 512 -19.92 -72.39 -3.16
CA VAL A 512 -20.00 -73.22 -1.95
C VAL A 512 -21.43 -73.31 -1.43
N ASP A 513 -22.16 -72.20 -1.42
CA ASP A 513 -23.56 -72.15 -1.02
C ASP A 513 -24.44 -72.92 -2.02
N ALA A 514 -24.21 -72.78 -3.33
CA ALA A 514 -24.89 -73.57 -4.35
C ALA A 514 -24.62 -75.08 -4.19
N LEU A 515 -23.38 -75.47 -3.87
CA LEU A 515 -23.04 -76.85 -3.55
C LEU A 515 -23.71 -77.33 -2.25
N ARG A 516 -23.78 -76.48 -1.22
CA ARG A 516 -24.49 -76.79 0.03
C ARG A 516 -25.98 -76.98 -0.23
N GLU A 517 -26.64 -76.09 -0.96
CA GLU A 517 -28.05 -76.22 -1.31
C GLU A 517 -28.30 -77.49 -2.14
N ALA A 518 -27.43 -77.82 -3.10
CA ALA A 518 -27.55 -79.04 -3.89
C ALA A 518 -27.35 -80.34 -3.07
N LEU A 519 -26.53 -80.31 -2.03
CA LEU A 519 -26.23 -81.49 -1.20
C LEU A 519 -27.18 -81.68 -0.03
N TYR A 520 -27.71 -80.58 0.52
CA TYR A 520 -28.53 -80.58 1.72
C TYR A 520 -30.02 -80.32 1.43
N CYS A 521 -30.39 -79.74 0.28
CA CYS A 521 -31.79 -79.49 -0.12
C CYS A 521 -32.67 -78.91 1.01
N GLY A 522 -32.11 -78.02 1.84
CA GLY A 522 -32.81 -77.44 3.00
C GLY A 522 -32.98 -78.34 4.24
N ALA A 523 -32.36 -79.53 4.30
CA ALA A 523 -32.36 -80.42 5.46
C ALA A 523 -30.93 -80.70 5.96
N ASN A 524 -30.72 -80.80 7.28
CA ASN A 524 -29.41 -81.09 7.89
C ASN A 524 -28.89 -82.54 7.65
N GLN A 525 -29.30 -83.22 6.57
CA GLN A 525 -28.86 -84.57 6.20
C GLN A 525 -28.46 -84.62 4.72
N ILE A 526 -27.26 -85.14 4.46
CA ILE A 526 -26.69 -85.24 3.10
C ILE A 526 -27.53 -86.21 2.25
N GLN A 527 -28.13 -85.73 1.17
CA GLN A 527 -28.85 -86.57 0.21
C GLN A 527 -27.92 -87.05 -0.92
N LEU A 528 -27.44 -88.29 -0.81
CA LEU A 528 -26.60 -88.95 -1.83
C LEU A 528 -27.38 -89.41 -3.10
N ARG A 529 -28.67 -89.07 -3.24
CA ARG A 529 -29.50 -89.46 -4.38
C ARG A 529 -30.22 -88.24 -4.94
N SER A 530 -29.91 -87.88 -6.19
CA SER A 530 -30.59 -86.75 -6.83
C SER A 530 -32.07 -87.09 -7.10
N PRO A 531 -33.00 -86.16 -6.86
CA PRO A 531 -34.41 -86.35 -7.16
C PRO A 531 -34.65 -86.60 -8.67
N GLU A 532 -33.91 -85.95 -9.58
CA GLU A 532 -33.97 -86.21 -11.02
C GLU A 532 -33.66 -87.68 -11.38
N LEU A 533 -32.55 -88.25 -10.89
CA LEU A 533 -32.25 -89.67 -11.13
C LEU A 533 -33.30 -90.59 -10.51
N THR A 534 -33.86 -90.22 -9.35
CA THR A 534 -34.86 -91.05 -8.67
C THR A 534 -36.16 -91.13 -9.47
N GLU A 535 -36.60 -90.04 -10.08
CA GLU A 535 -37.77 -90.05 -10.97
C GLU A 535 -37.48 -90.78 -12.28
N GLN A 536 -36.27 -90.65 -12.84
CA GLN A 536 -35.86 -91.44 -14.00
C GLN A 536 -35.85 -92.96 -13.71
N PHE A 537 -35.36 -93.38 -12.54
CA PHE A 537 -35.40 -94.78 -12.13
C PHE A 537 -36.84 -95.27 -11.94
N ARG A 538 -37.73 -94.46 -11.36
CA ARG A 538 -39.15 -94.79 -11.22
C ARG A 538 -39.84 -94.97 -12.57
N GLN A 539 -39.53 -94.12 -13.55
CA GLN A 539 -40.04 -94.24 -14.91
C GLN A 539 -39.54 -95.52 -15.60
N LEU A 540 -38.27 -95.87 -15.42
CA LEU A 540 -37.69 -97.10 -15.96
C LEU A 540 -38.36 -98.36 -15.37
N GLU A 541 -38.70 -98.33 -14.08
CA GLU A 541 -39.39 -99.41 -13.38
C GLU A 541 -40.81 -99.64 -13.96
N VAL A 542 -41.54 -98.55 -14.22
CA VAL A 542 -42.87 -98.60 -14.87
C VAL A 542 -42.79 -99.19 -16.29
N ASP A 543 -41.75 -98.83 -17.05
CA ASP A 543 -41.57 -99.36 -18.40
C ASP A 543 -41.15 -100.85 -18.39
N LEU A 544 -40.37 -101.28 -17.39
CA LEU A 544 -40.01 -102.68 -17.16
C LEU A 544 -41.24 -103.54 -16.82
N ASP A 545 -42.13 -103.03 -15.96
CA ASP A 545 -43.37 -103.71 -15.60
C ASP A 545 -44.31 -103.87 -16.80
N LYS A 546 -44.42 -102.84 -17.65
CA LYS A 546 -45.15 -102.93 -18.93
C LYS A 546 -44.59 -104.03 -19.84
N LEU A 547 -43.26 -104.13 -19.94
CA LEU A 547 -42.62 -105.17 -20.76
C LEU A 547 -42.93 -106.57 -20.20
N ASN A 548 -42.89 -106.74 -18.88
CA ASN A 548 -43.23 -108.00 -18.22
C ASN A 548 -44.69 -108.42 -18.47
N CYS A 549 -45.63 -107.47 -18.45
CA CYS A 549 -47.02 -107.76 -18.82
C CYS A 549 -47.13 -108.27 -20.26
N LEU A 550 -46.52 -107.57 -21.23
CA LEU A 550 -46.53 -107.98 -22.65
C LEU A 550 -45.92 -109.36 -22.87
N LEU A 551 -44.84 -109.69 -22.16
CA LEU A 551 -44.17 -110.98 -22.28
C LEU A 551 -45.03 -112.11 -21.69
N THR A 552 -45.75 -111.83 -20.61
CA THR A 552 -46.70 -112.77 -20.00
C THR A 552 -47.87 -113.05 -20.93
N ASP A 553 -48.41 -112.03 -21.60
CA ASP A 553 -49.49 -112.16 -22.60
C ASP A 553 -49.05 -113.00 -23.80
N LEU A 554 -47.84 -112.78 -24.32
CA LEU A 554 -47.27 -113.58 -25.41
C LEU A 554 -47.12 -115.06 -25.02
N VAL A 555 -46.64 -115.33 -23.80
CA VAL A 555 -46.51 -116.70 -23.29
C VAL A 555 -47.88 -117.37 -23.17
N ALA A 556 -48.91 -116.63 -22.75
CA ALA A 556 -50.28 -117.14 -22.71
C ALA A 556 -50.80 -117.49 -24.12
N ASP A 557 -50.59 -116.62 -25.11
CA ASP A 557 -50.97 -116.86 -26.51
C ASP A 557 -50.23 -118.06 -27.12
N LEU A 558 -48.93 -118.21 -26.84
CA LEU A 558 -48.16 -119.38 -27.26
C LEU A 558 -48.66 -120.68 -26.61
N LYS A 559 -49.07 -120.64 -25.34
CA LYS A 559 -49.68 -121.81 -24.66
C LYS A 559 -51.03 -122.17 -25.28
N LEU A 560 -51.85 -121.18 -25.65
CA LEU A 560 -53.11 -121.40 -26.36
C LEU A 560 -52.87 -122.02 -27.75
N LYS A 561 -51.93 -121.48 -28.53
CA LYS A 561 -51.56 -122.06 -29.83
C LYS A 561 -51.01 -123.48 -29.69
N ARG A 562 -50.23 -123.75 -28.64
CA ARG A 562 -49.74 -125.09 -28.30
C ARG A 562 -50.89 -126.04 -27.96
N SER A 563 -51.87 -125.63 -27.16
CA SER A 563 -53.01 -126.50 -26.82
C SER A 563 -53.91 -126.78 -28.04
N VAL A 564 -54.05 -125.82 -28.97
CA VAL A 564 -54.72 -126.02 -30.26
C VAL A 564 -53.98 -127.04 -31.12
N LEU A 565 -52.64 -126.95 -31.18
CA LEU A 565 -51.81 -127.95 -31.86
C LEU A 565 -51.91 -129.34 -31.21
N GLU A 566 -51.97 -129.43 -29.89
CA GLU A 566 -52.06 -130.72 -29.19
C GLU A 566 -53.44 -131.39 -29.30
N SER A 567 -54.52 -130.61 -29.44
CA SER A 567 -55.90 -131.12 -29.49
C SER A 567 -56.39 -131.49 -30.90
N ASN A 568 -55.87 -130.86 -31.96
CA ASN A 568 -56.30 -131.11 -33.33
C ASN A 568 -55.27 -131.94 -34.12
N LYS A 569 -55.59 -133.22 -34.38
CA LYS A 569 -54.75 -134.14 -35.15
C LYS A 569 -54.42 -133.63 -36.57
N LEU A 570 -55.29 -132.84 -37.18
CA LEU A 570 -55.06 -132.27 -38.51
C LEU A 570 -53.91 -131.24 -38.47
N HIS A 571 -53.88 -130.37 -37.45
CA HIS A 571 -52.82 -129.35 -37.31
C HIS A 571 -51.49 -129.93 -36.82
N GLN A 572 -51.50 -131.06 -36.10
CA GLN A 572 -50.28 -131.84 -35.84
C GLN A 572 -49.67 -132.36 -37.13
N MET A 573 -50.48 -132.95 -38.01
CA MET A 573 -50.03 -133.43 -39.31
C MET A 573 -49.54 -132.29 -40.22
N GLU A 574 -50.23 -131.14 -40.22
CA GLU A 574 -49.80 -129.94 -40.95
C GLU A 574 -48.48 -129.37 -40.40
N ARG A 575 -48.29 -129.34 -39.07
CA ARG A 575 -47.01 -128.98 -38.45
C ARG A 575 -45.92 -129.96 -38.82
N ASP A 576 -46.19 -131.27 -38.77
CA ASP A 576 -45.19 -132.29 -39.08
C ASP A 576 -44.78 -132.19 -40.55
N LEU A 577 -45.75 -132.00 -41.48
CA LEU A 577 -45.47 -131.67 -42.89
C LEU A 577 -44.64 -130.39 -43.03
N TYR A 578 -44.97 -129.33 -42.30
CA TYR A 578 -44.22 -128.06 -42.30
C TYR A 578 -42.80 -128.25 -41.76
N VAL A 579 -42.62 -129.05 -40.70
CA VAL A 579 -41.30 -129.37 -40.14
C VAL A 579 -40.49 -130.24 -41.10
N TYR A 580 -41.10 -131.25 -41.74
CA TYR A 580 -40.44 -132.08 -42.75
C TYR A 580 -40.06 -131.26 -43.99
N TYR A 581 -40.88 -130.31 -44.43
CA TYR A 581 -40.52 -129.38 -45.51
C TYR A 581 -39.20 -128.62 -45.24
N PHE A 582 -38.91 -128.24 -43.99
CA PHE A 582 -37.69 -127.51 -43.65
C PHE A 582 -36.53 -128.40 -43.15
N LYS A 583 -36.79 -129.67 -42.79
CA LYS A 583 -35.77 -130.54 -42.18
C LYS A 583 -35.41 -131.78 -42.99
N ASP A 584 -36.31 -132.29 -43.83
CA ASP A 584 -36.10 -133.56 -44.55
C ASP A 584 -37.04 -133.68 -45.78
N GLU A 585 -36.59 -133.16 -46.92
CA GLU A 585 -37.35 -133.12 -48.17
C GLU A 585 -37.60 -134.53 -48.75
N ASP A 586 -36.64 -135.44 -48.58
CA ASP A 586 -36.73 -136.81 -49.09
C ASP A 586 -37.78 -137.63 -48.30
N HIS A 587 -37.89 -137.43 -46.99
CA HIS A 587 -38.90 -138.11 -46.17
C HIS A 587 -40.32 -137.54 -46.37
N LEU A 588 -40.43 -136.23 -46.65
CA LEU A 588 -41.69 -135.62 -47.08
C LEU A 588 -42.18 -136.24 -48.40
N LYS A 589 -41.27 -136.39 -49.37
CA LYS A 589 -41.57 -136.98 -50.68
C LYS A 589 -42.02 -138.42 -50.56
N GLU A 590 -41.38 -139.22 -49.72
CA GLU A 590 -41.78 -140.61 -49.45
C GLU A 590 -43.15 -140.72 -48.76
N MET A 591 -43.47 -139.80 -47.84
CA MET A 591 -44.76 -139.77 -47.13
C MET A 591 -45.91 -139.34 -48.06
N VAL A 592 -45.65 -138.34 -48.91
CA VAL A 592 -46.60 -137.90 -49.94
C VAL A 592 -46.78 -138.99 -51.00
N GLU A 593 -45.71 -139.65 -51.46
CA GLU A 593 -45.80 -140.80 -52.38
C GLU A 593 -46.57 -141.97 -51.75
N LYS A 594 -46.40 -142.28 -50.46
CA LYS A 594 -47.20 -143.30 -49.77
C LYS A 594 -48.68 -142.91 -49.66
N LEU A 595 -48.99 -141.64 -49.43
CA LEU A 595 -50.37 -141.14 -49.40
C LEU A 595 -50.99 -141.14 -50.79
N GLU A 596 -50.24 -140.76 -51.83
CA GLU A 596 -50.66 -140.85 -53.23
C GLU A 596 -50.86 -142.32 -53.65
N GLN A 597 -49.96 -143.23 -53.28
CA GLN A 597 -50.09 -144.67 -53.53
C GLN A 597 -51.27 -145.29 -52.76
N GLN A 598 -51.57 -144.86 -51.53
CA GLN A 598 -52.78 -145.26 -50.81
C GLN A 598 -54.07 -144.68 -51.44
N SER A 599 -54.01 -143.52 -52.09
CA SER A 599 -55.13 -142.98 -52.87
C SER A 599 -55.30 -143.69 -54.22
N GLN A 600 -54.20 -144.09 -54.87
CA GLN A 600 -54.19 -144.88 -56.11
C GLN A 600 -54.62 -146.34 -55.90
N ALA A 601 -54.26 -146.97 -54.77
CA ALA A 601 -54.71 -148.31 -54.40
C ALA A 601 -56.21 -148.38 -54.00
N LYS A 602 -56.84 -147.24 -53.71
CA LYS A 602 -58.31 -147.14 -53.53
C LYS A 602 -59.05 -146.78 -54.82
N SER A 603 -58.38 -146.30 -55.87
CA SER A 603 -59.00 -145.91 -57.14
C SER A 603 -58.82 -146.93 -58.27
N SER A 604 -57.94 -147.93 -58.15
CA SER A 604 -57.76 -149.02 -59.14
C SER A 604 -58.55 -150.31 -58.86
N GLY A 605 -59.49 -150.30 -57.90
CA GLY A 605 -60.41 -151.41 -57.61
C GLY A 605 -61.89 -151.08 -57.82
N LEU A 606 -62.23 -149.92 -58.40
CA LEU A 606 -63.62 -149.44 -58.56
C LEU A 606 -63.86 -148.83 -59.96
N GLU A 607 -63.31 -149.47 -61.00
CA GLU A 607 -63.80 -149.45 -62.38
C GLU A 607 -63.88 -150.90 -62.89
N ASP A 608 -64.72 -151.71 -62.26
CA ASP A 608 -65.63 -152.62 -62.96
C ASP A 608 -66.95 -152.53 -62.19
N GLU A 609 -68.01 -152.16 -62.91
CA GLU A 609 -69.38 -151.90 -62.47
C GLU A 609 -69.69 -150.59 -61.73
N ASN A 610 -69.97 -149.58 -62.57
CA ASN A 610 -71.26 -148.89 -62.68
C ASN A 610 -71.74 -148.11 -61.44
N PHE A 611 -71.66 -146.78 -61.52
CA PHE A 611 -72.71 -145.89 -62.05
C PHE A 611 -73.87 -145.65 -61.08
N THR A 612 -74.24 -144.36 -61.03
CA THR A 612 -75.54 -143.79 -60.66
C THR A 612 -75.87 -143.78 -59.16
N THR A 613 -75.94 -142.63 -58.46
CA THR A 613 -76.73 -141.36 -58.60
C THR A 613 -77.50 -141.25 -57.27
N SER A 614 -77.64 -140.11 -56.59
CA SER A 614 -77.66 -138.70 -57.00
C SER A 614 -77.02 -137.81 -55.93
#